data_AF-A0AAN7FQZ3-F1
#
_entry.id   AF-A0AAN7FQZ3-F1
#
_cell.length_a   1.000
_cell.length_b   1.000
_cell.length_c   1.000
_cell.angle_alpha   90.00
_cell.angle_beta   90.00
_cell.angle_gamma   90.00
#
_symmetry.space_group_name_H-M   'P 1'
#
loop_
_entity.id
_entity.type
_entity.pdbx_description
1 polymer ?
#
loop_
_entity_poly.entity_id
_entity_poly.type
_entity_poly.pdbx_seq_one_letter_code
_entity_poly.pdbx_strand_id
1 'polypeptide(L)'
;SNQNPDSNNNIGFGFEFPSFSMELMAVPKRKVSPHKRGIRNGPKALKPMSVIIRCMSCGRVNLPHFSCCSGKREGVGEKNESSR
;
A
#
# COMPACT_ATOMS: atom_id res chain seq x y z
N SER A 1 -51.86 -23.36 42.50
CA SER A 1 -50.70 -23.09 43.37
C SER A 1 -49.48 -23.65 42.67
N ASN A 2 -48.43 -22.95 42.31
CA ASN A 2 -47.90 -21.65 42.69
C ASN A 2 -47.13 -21.09 41.48
N GLN A 3 -47.42 -19.85 41.10
CA GLN A 3 -46.42 -19.00 40.46
C GLN A 3 -45.53 -18.49 41.59
N ASN A 4 -44.21 -18.53 41.45
CA ASN A 4 -43.41 -17.43 42.00
C ASN A 4 -42.16 -17.19 41.14
N PRO A 5 -41.98 -15.96 40.63
CA PRO A 5 -40.85 -15.52 39.84
C PRO A 5 -39.82 -14.84 40.75
N ASP A 6 -38.57 -15.29 40.71
CA ASP A 6 -37.47 -14.54 41.31
C ASP A 6 -36.59 -13.96 40.21
N SER A 7 -36.90 -12.68 39.97
CA SER A 7 -36.04 -11.63 39.47
C SER A 7 -34.60 -11.74 39.97
N ASN A 8 -33.67 -11.15 39.19
CA ASN A 8 -32.42 -10.45 39.59
C ASN A 8 -31.31 -10.79 38.57
N ASN A 9 -30.53 -9.90 37.99
CA ASN A 9 -30.51 -8.45 37.89
C ASN A 9 -29.60 -8.12 36.71
N ASN A 10 -30.01 -7.11 35.96
CA ASN A 10 -29.26 -6.46 34.88
C ASN A 10 -27.81 -6.16 35.28
N ILE A 11 -26.82 -6.75 34.59
CA ILE A 11 -25.44 -6.25 34.54
C ILE A 11 -24.96 -6.29 33.08
N GLY A 12 -25.04 -5.12 32.44
CA GLY A 12 -23.88 -4.57 31.74
C GLY A 12 -23.69 -4.95 30.27
N PHE A 13 -24.54 -4.39 29.40
CA PHE A 13 -24.21 -3.51 28.27
C PHE A 13 -25.33 -3.62 27.24
N GLY A 14 -26.35 -2.78 27.43
CA GLY A 14 -27.48 -2.68 26.52
C GLY A 14 -27.05 -2.16 25.15
N PHE A 15 -27.05 -3.05 24.17
CA PHE A 15 -27.42 -2.74 22.80
C PHE A 15 -28.12 -3.99 22.23
N GLU A 16 -29.41 -4.11 22.51
CA GLU A 16 -30.31 -5.03 21.81
C GLU A 16 -30.51 -4.49 20.39
N PHE A 17 -29.57 -4.81 19.49
CA PHE A 17 -29.75 -4.52 18.07
C PHE A 17 -30.76 -5.55 17.53
N PRO A 18 -31.93 -5.12 17.01
CA PRO A 18 -32.83 -6.04 16.35
C PRO A 18 -32.06 -6.73 15.22
N SER A 19 -32.25 -8.04 15.13
CA SER A 19 -31.65 -8.95 14.15
C SER A 19 -32.02 -8.53 12.72
N PHE A 20 -31.36 -7.51 12.19
CA PHE A 20 -31.39 -7.14 10.78
C PHE A 20 -30.42 -8.05 10.03
N SER A 21 -30.96 -8.93 9.20
CA SER A 21 -30.22 -9.75 8.22
C SER A 21 -29.70 -8.87 7.06
N MET A 22 -28.89 -7.85 7.37
CA MET A 22 -28.08 -7.14 6.40
C MET A 22 -26.64 -7.55 6.62
N GLU A 23 -25.92 -7.90 5.55
CA GLU A 23 -24.50 -8.19 5.60
C GLU A 23 -23.74 -6.88 5.95
N LEU A 24 -23.48 -6.67 7.24
CA LEU A 24 -22.91 -5.42 7.78
C LEU A 24 -21.42 -5.32 7.42
N MET A 25 -21.11 -4.66 6.30
CA MET A 25 -19.74 -4.27 6.00
C MET A 25 -19.22 -3.32 7.09
N ALA A 26 -18.01 -3.57 7.59
CA ALA A 26 -17.41 -2.72 8.61
C ALA A 26 -17.14 -1.32 8.05
N VAL A 27 -17.66 -0.28 8.73
CA VAL A 27 -17.44 1.13 8.39
C VAL A 27 -16.50 1.79 9.41
N PRO A 28 -15.52 2.61 8.97
CA PRO A 28 -14.69 3.38 9.89
C PRO A 28 -15.52 4.30 10.78
N LYS A 29 -15.44 4.10 12.11
CA LYS A 29 -16.21 4.89 13.08
C LYS A 29 -15.73 6.34 13.22
N ARG A 30 -14.43 6.59 12.99
CA ARG A 30 -13.80 7.92 13.13
C ARG A 30 -12.72 8.13 12.08
N LYS A 31 -12.54 9.39 11.66
CA LYS A 31 -11.44 9.78 10.76
C LYS A 31 -10.08 9.55 11.44
N VAL A 32 -9.12 9.03 10.67
CA VAL A 32 -7.74 8.83 11.13
C VAL A 32 -7.01 10.17 11.28
N SER A 33 -6.26 10.35 12.36
CA SER A 33 -5.45 11.57 12.57
C SER A 33 -4.24 11.62 11.63
N PRO A 34 -3.71 12.82 11.29
CA PRO A 34 -2.52 12.96 10.45
C PRO A 34 -1.32 12.15 10.96
N HIS A 35 -1.10 12.15 12.28
CA HIS A 35 -0.07 11.34 12.95
C HIS A 35 -0.22 9.84 12.65
N LYS A 36 -1.43 9.27 12.84
CA LYS A 36 -1.72 7.85 12.55
C LYS A 36 -1.65 7.54 11.05
N ARG A 37 -1.95 8.50 10.18
CA ARG A 37 -1.77 8.35 8.74
C ARG A 37 -0.28 8.34 8.36
N GLY A 38 0.51 9.23 8.97
CA GLY A 38 1.96 9.33 8.76
C GLY A 38 2.69 8.04 9.14
N ILE A 39 2.44 7.51 10.33
CA ILE A 39 3.08 6.26 10.79
C ILE A 39 2.75 5.08 9.87
N ARG A 40 1.51 4.98 9.38
CA ARG A 40 1.11 3.91 8.45
C ARG A 40 1.73 4.06 7.05
N ASN A 41 2.04 5.29 6.63
CA ASN A 41 2.58 5.58 5.29
C ASN A 41 4.09 5.76 5.27
N GLY A 42 4.73 6.08 6.39
CA GLY A 42 6.17 6.31 6.50
C GLY A 42 7.02 5.14 5.97
N PRO A 43 6.71 3.88 6.36
CA PRO A 43 7.44 2.71 5.86
C PRO A 43 7.26 2.43 4.36
N LYS A 44 6.33 3.12 3.67
CA LYS A 44 6.09 2.98 2.23
C LYS A 44 6.96 3.90 1.39
N ALA A 45 7.99 4.51 1.98
CA ALA A 45 8.96 5.28 1.23
C ALA A 45 9.63 4.42 0.14
N LEU A 46 9.79 4.99 -1.04
CA LEU A 46 10.54 4.34 -2.11
C LEU A 46 11.98 4.19 -1.66
N LYS A 47 12.47 2.95 -1.64
CA LYS A 47 13.86 2.65 -1.33
C LYS A 47 14.73 3.14 -2.50
N PRO A 48 15.85 3.83 -2.25
CA PRO A 48 16.78 4.18 -3.32
C PRO A 48 17.32 2.91 -3.98
N MET A 49 17.39 2.91 -5.30
CA MET A 49 18.01 1.82 -6.06
C MET A 49 19.52 1.89 -5.86
N SER A 50 20.08 0.89 -5.17
CA SER A 50 21.50 0.88 -4.75
C SER A 50 22.48 0.60 -5.89
N VAL A 51 22.02 0.00 -6.99
CA VAL A 51 22.87 -0.41 -8.09
C VAL A 51 22.26 0.05 -9.40
N ILE A 52 22.94 1.01 -10.03
CA ILE A 52 22.56 1.58 -11.32
C ILE A 52 23.81 1.50 -12.20
N ILE A 53 23.75 0.75 -13.30
CA ILE A 53 24.89 0.53 -14.20
C ILE A 53 24.70 1.35 -15.48
N ARG A 54 25.75 2.05 -15.92
CA ARG A 54 25.75 2.72 -17.23
C ARG A 54 26.20 1.73 -18.29
N CYS A 55 25.45 1.65 -19.39
CA CYS A 55 25.91 0.87 -20.53
C CYS A 55 27.08 1.59 -21.20
N MET A 56 28.15 0.85 -21.49
CA MET A 56 29.35 1.37 -22.13
C MET A 56 29.13 1.81 -23.59
N SER A 57 28.08 1.30 -24.25
CA SER A 57 27.80 1.57 -25.67
C SER A 57 26.79 2.71 -25.85
N CYS A 58 25.61 2.62 -25.22
CA CYS A 58 24.53 3.60 -25.35
C CYS A 58 24.63 4.77 -24.34
N GLY A 59 25.47 4.65 -23.31
CA GLY A 59 25.53 5.61 -22.18
C GLY A 59 24.28 5.62 -21.27
N ARG A 60 23.20 4.91 -21.64
CA ARG A 60 21.96 4.86 -20.86
C ARG A 60 22.16 4.10 -19.55
N VAL A 61 21.42 4.56 -18.55
CA VAL A 61 21.31 3.94 -17.23
C VAL A 61 20.40 2.72 -17.31
N ASN A 62 20.88 1.59 -16.80
CA ASN A 62 20.15 0.33 -16.76
C ASN A 62 20.24 -0.32 -15.38
N LEU A 63 19.27 -1.21 -15.11
CA LEU A 63 19.28 -2.10 -13.98
C LEU A 63 20.36 -3.18 -14.16
N PRO A 64 21.01 -3.64 -13.08
CA PRO A 64 21.89 -4.80 -13.16
C PRO A 64 21.11 -5.98 -13.74
N HIS A 65 21.74 -6.72 -14.66
CA HIS A 65 21.17 -7.84 -15.44
C HIS A 65 20.18 -7.47 -16.55
N PHE A 66 19.92 -6.17 -16.78
CA PHE A 66 19.16 -5.71 -17.95
C PHE A 66 20.11 -5.37 -19.11
N SER A 67 19.84 -5.89 -20.31
CA SER A 67 20.67 -5.64 -21.50
C SER A 67 20.24 -4.36 -22.25
N CYS A 68 21.05 -3.28 -22.27
CA CYS A 68 20.75 -2.05 -23.04
C CYS A 68 20.79 -2.24 -24.56
N CYS A 69 21.84 -2.91 -25.05
CA CYS A 69 22.22 -2.87 -26.46
C CYS A 69 22.19 -4.24 -27.14
N SER A 70 21.61 -5.27 -26.50
CA SER A 70 21.65 -6.66 -26.99
C SER A 70 23.06 -7.15 -27.38
N GLY A 71 24.12 -6.57 -26.81
CA GLY A 71 25.52 -6.88 -27.14
C GLY A 71 26.14 -6.07 -28.31
N LYS A 72 25.40 -5.19 -28.99
CA LYS A 72 25.96 -4.32 -30.03
C LYS A 72 26.77 -3.18 -29.43
N ARG A 73 28.09 -3.26 -29.55
CA ARG A 73 29.01 -2.13 -29.33
C ARG A 73 29.10 -1.33 -30.64
N GLU A 74 28.02 -0.65 -31.01
CA GLU A 74 28.15 0.35 -32.08
C GLU A 74 29.00 1.49 -31.52
N GLY A 75 30.08 1.78 -32.25
CA GLY A 75 31.17 2.62 -31.80
C GLY A 75 30.73 4.01 -31.40
N VAL A 76 31.50 4.59 -30.49
CA VAL A 76 31.49 6.02 -30.17
C VAL A 76 31.40 6.83 -31.47
N GLY A 77 30.31 7.58 -31.67
CA GLY A 77 30.37 8.75 -32.56
C GLY A 77 29.24 9.06 -33.53
N GLU A 78 28.09 8.36 -33.58
CA GLU A 78 27.02 8.77 -34.51
C GLU A 78 25.79 9.35 -33.79
N LYS A 79 25.76 10.68 -33.89
CA LYS A 79 24.72 11.67 -33.61
C LYS A 79 23.30 11.16 -33.87
N ASN A 80 22.36 11.57 -33.02
CA ASN A 80 21.02 11.95 -33.45
C ASN A 80 20.50 13.07 -32.55
N GLU A 81 20.91 14.28 -32.90
CA GLU A 81 20.26 15.53 -32.53
C GLU A 81 19.03 15.68 -33.44
N SER A 82 17.90 15.11 -33.00
CA SER A 82 16.58 15.21 -33.65
C SER A 82 15.56 14.73 -32.61
N SER A 83 14.57 15.48 -32.14
CA SER A 83 13.91 16.69 -32.63
C SER A 83 13.37 17.49 -31.42
N ARG A 84 13.00 18.74 -31.67
CA ARG A 84 12.41 19.73 -30.74
C ARG A 84 11.34 19.19 -29.78
#